data_AF-A0A0S7EXN9-F1
#
_entry.id   AF-A0A0S7EXN9-F1
#
_cell.length_a   1.000
_cell.length_b   1.000
_cell.length_c   1.000
_cell.angle_alpha   90.00
_cell.angle_beta   90.00
_cell.angle_gamma   90.00
#
_symmetry.space_group_name_H-M   'P 1'
#
loop_
_entity.id
_entity.type
_entity.pdbx_description
1 polymer ?
#
loop_
_entity_poly.entity_id
_entity_poly.type
_entity_poly.pdbx_seq_one_letter_code
_entity_poly.pdbx_strand_id
1 'polypeptide(L)'
;VEDIMVRDVRYITLNCCYRDLHNVLISGQLKTLALVESAESMILLGSIERAQLQSLLSQQLSRSRRMDYIRERAAAEKKCLSDLSNSDSEDGHQLSCWIS
;
A
#
# COMPACT_ATOMS: atom_id res chain seq x y z
N VAL A 1 -37.61 17.45 -14.26
CA VAL A 1 -36.60 17.06 -13.23
C VAL A 1 -35.19 17.32 -13.71
N GLU A 2 -34.91 17.16 -15.00
CA GLU A 2 -33.60 17.43 -15.62
C GLU A 2 -33.12 18.87 -15.43
N ASP A 3 -34.03 19.84 -15.36
CA ASP A 3 -33.69 21.26 -15.13
C ASP A 3 -33.33 21.59 -13.67
N ILE A 4 -33.54 20.65 -12.74
CA ILE A 4 -33.27 20.81 -11.31
C ILE A 4 -32.00 20.03 -10.90
N MET A 5 -31.65 18.98 -11.64
CA MET A 5 -30.52 18.11 -11.34
C MET A 5 -29.19 18.84 -11.58
N VAL A 6 -28.36 18.92 -10.54
CA VAL A 6 -26.99 19.45 -10.64
C VAL A 6 -26.13 18.44 -11.41
N ARG A 7 -25.54 18.88 -12.52
CA ARG A 7 -24.68 18.03 -13.37
C ARG A 7 -23.22 17.97 -12.90
N ASP A 8 -22.76 18.96 -12.14
CA ASP A 8 -21.40 19.02 -11.61
C ASP A 8 -21.33 18.36 -10.22
N VAL A 9 -21.33 17.03 -10.20
CA VAL A 9 -21.21 16.22 -8.99
C VAL A 9 -19.82 15.65 -8.90
N ARG A 10 -19.18 15.81 -7.74
CA ARG A 10 -17.89 15.18 -7.47
C ARG A 10 -18.05 13.70 -7.18
N TYR A 11 -17.31 12.89 -7.93
CA TYR A 11 -17.28 11.44 -7.81
C TYR A 11 -15.84 10.92 -7.71
N ILE A 12 -15.72 9.69 -7.23
CA ILE A 12 -14.51 8.88 -7.31
C ILE A 12 -14.87 7.57 -8.03
N THR A 13 -13.94 7.03 -8.79
CA THR A 13 -14.13 5.73 -9.46
C THR A 13 -13.63 4.59 -8.59
N LEU A 14 -14.16 3.38 -8.79
CA LEU A 14 -13.73 2.19 -8.04
C LEU A 14 -12.23 1.90 -8.22
N ASN A 15 -11.71 2.14 -9.43
CA ASN A 15 -10.31 1.90 -9.81
C ASN A 15 -9.44 3.18 -9.84
N CYS A 16 -9.78 4.22 -9.07
CA CYS A 16 -8.98 5.44 -9.02
C CYS A 16 -7.62 5.24 -8.32
N CYS A 17 -6.63 6.07 -8.67
CA CYS A 17 -5.32 6.06 -8.01
C CYS A 17 -5.36 6.82 -6.68
N TYR A 18 -4.49 6.45 -5.73
CA TYR A 18 -4.35 7.16 -4.45
C TYR A 18 -4.04 8.65 -4.59
N ARG A 19 -3.30 9.02 -5.65
CA ARG A 19 -3.01 10.42 -5.97
C ARG A 19 -4.28 11.20 -6.31
N ASP A 20 -5.18 10.60 -7.08
CA ASP A 20 -6.42 11.24 -7.51
C ASP A 20 -7.37 11.38 -6.32
N LEU A 21 -7.45 10.35 -5.47
CA LEU A 21 -8.16 10.42 -4.18
C LEU A 21 -7.64 11.58 -3.32
N HIS A 22 -6.32 11.73 -3.21
CA HIS A 22 -5.71 12.82 -2.46
C HIS A 22 -6.04 14.20 -3.05
N ASN A 23 -6.02 14.33 -4.38
CA ASN A 23 -6.42 15.56 -5.06
C ASN A 23 -7.90 15.90 -4.82
N VAL A 24 -8.78 14.90 -4.86
CA VAL A 24 -10.22 15.07 -4.56
C VAL A 24 -10.42 15.50 -3.11
N LEU A 25 -9.67 14.92 -2.17
CA LEU A 25 -9.73 15.32 -0.75
C LEU A 25 -9.26 16.76 -0.50
N ILE A 26 -8.29 17.27 -1.26
CA ILE A 26 -7.78 18.65 -1.12
C ILE A 26 -8.70 19.64 -1.82
N SER A 27 -9.18 19.29 -3.01
CA SER A 27 -9.97 20.18 -3.87
C SER A 27 -11.44 20.26 -3.44
N GLY A 28 -11.95 19.25 -2.71
CA GLY A 28 -13.34 19.13 -2.30
C GLY A 28 -13.58 19.34 -0.81
N GLN A 29 -14.59 20.14 -0.47
CA GLN A 29 -15.09 20.36 0.90
C GLN A 29 -16.35 19.53 1.25
N LEU A 30 -16.72 18.59 0.38
CA LEU A 30 -17.90 17.73 0.60
C LEU A 30 -17.62 16.66 1.66
N LYS A 31 -18.61 16.41 2.52
CA LYS A 31 -18.54 15.38 3.57
C LYS A 31 -18.58 13.97 2.99
N THR A 32 -19.35 13.80 1.92
CA THR A 32 -19.55 12.53 1.22
C THR A 32 -19.21 12.69 -0.26
N LEU A 33 -18.64 11.63 -0.82
CA LEU A 33 -18.28 11.53 -2.24
C LEU A 33 -19.07 10.40 -2.86
N ALA A 34 -19.52 10.59 -4.10
CA ALA A 34 -20.16 9.54 -4.88
C ALA A 34 -19.12 8.51 -5.33
N LEU A 35 -19.39 7.22 -5.08
CA LEU A 35 -18.59 6.12 -5.60
C LEU A 35 -19.25 5.62 -6.89
N VAL A 36 -18.53 5.75 -7.99
CA VAL A 36 -18.96 5.36 -9.32
C VAL A 36 -18.09 4.20 -9.82
N GLU A 37 -18.63 3.31 -10.65
CA GLU A 37 -17.87 2.19 -11.20
C GLU A 37 -16.69 2.66 -12.06
N SER A 38 -16.99 3.41 -13.13
CA SER A 38 -16.02 3.98 -14.06
C SER A 38 -16.51 5.34 -14.59
N ALA A 39 -15.58 6.16 -15.08
CA ALA A 39 -15.90 7.43 -15.73
C ALA A 39 -16.67 7.25 -17.06
N GLU A 40 -16.63 6.06 -17.64
CA GLU A 40 -17.36 5.73 -18.87
C GLU A 40 -18.80 5.31 -18.57
N SER A 41 -19.01 4.39 -17.63
CA SER A 41 -20.34 3.87 -17.29
C SER A 41 -21.16 4.85 -16.44
N MET A 42 -20.49 5.68 -15.62
CA MET A 42 -21.12 6.61 -14.69
C MET A 42 -22.19 5.96 -13.77
N ILE A 43 -22.05 4.66 -13.51
CA ILE A 43 -22.95 3.92 -12.62
C ILE A 43 -22.59 4.24 -11.17
N LEU A 44 -23.52 4.84 -10.44
CA LEU A 44 -23.37 5.11 -9.02
C LEU A 44 -23.48 3.80 -8.22
N LEU A 45 -22.38 3.37 -7.63
CA LEU A 45 -22.30 2.19 -6.76
C LEU A 45 -22.65 2.54 -5.31
N GLY A 46 -22.45 3.79 -4.91
CA GLY A 46 -22.81 4.24 -3.57
C GLY A 46 -22.21 5.59 -3.21
N SER A 47 -22.03 5.81 -1.91
CA SER A 47 -21.38 7.00 -1.37
C SER A 47 -20.41 6.62 -0.26
N ILE A 48 -19.34 7.41 -0.12
CA ILE A 48 -18.32 7.20 0.90
C ILE A 48 -18.04 8.50 1.63
N GLU A 49 -17.76 8.40 2.93
CA GLU A 49 -17.39 9.55 3.73
C GLU A 49 -15.94 9.94 3.51
N ARG A 50 -15.70 11.26 3.50
CA ARG A 50 -14.37 11.85 3.38
C ARG A 50 -13.42 11.39 4.50
N ALA A 51 -13.93 11.30 5.74
CA ALA A 51 -13.14 10.91 6.90
C ALA A 51 -12.65 9.47 6.80
N GLN A 52 -13.52 8.56 6.34
CA GLN A 52 -13.15 7.17 6.09
C GLN A 52 -12.08 7.05 5.02
N LEU A 53 -12.25 7.78 3.91
CA LEU A 53 -11.29 7.80 2.81
C LEU A 53 -9.92 8.33 3.26
N GLN A 54 -9.90 9.39 4.08
CA GLN A 54 -8.69 9.96 4.63
C GLN A 54 -8.00 9.00 5.61
N SER A 55 -8.76 8.30 6.46
CA SER A 55 -8.24 7.27 7.35
C SER A 55 -7.59 6.12 6.56
N LEU A 56 -8.29 5.61 5.55
CA LEU A 56 -7.78 4.54 4.68
C LEU A 56 -6.51 4.96 3.95
N LEU A 57 -6.48 6.17 3.37
CA LEU A 57 -5.29 6.72 2.73
C LEU A 57 -4.12 6.84 3.71
N SER A 58 -4.37 7.36 4.92
CA SER A 58 -3.33 7.50 5.94
C SER A 58 -2.77 6.14 6.37
N GLN A 59 -3.61 5.12 6.46
CA GLN A 59 -3.20 3.76 6.82
C GLN A 59 -2.36 3.12 5.72
N GLN A 60 -2.79 3.21 4.46
CA GLN A 60 -2.10 2.59 3.32
C GLN A 60 -0.79 3.31 2.99
N LEU A 61 -0.74 4.63 3.14
CA LEU A 61 0.47 5.44 2.87
C LEU A 61 1.30 5.72 4.12
N SER A 62 0.96 5.11 5.27
CA SER A 62 1.65 5.35 6.54
C SER A 62 3.15 5.06 6.43
N ARG A 63 3.95 5.97 6.98
CA ARG A 63 5.42 5.83 7.09
C ARG A 63 5.78 4.52 7.80
N SER A 64 4.99 4.07 8.77
CA SER A 64 5.21 2.81 9.47
C SER A 64 5.28 1.62 8.53
N ARG A 65 4.30 1.41 7.64
CA ARG A 65 4.35 0.32 6.65
C ARG A 65 5.57 0.40 5.74
N ARG A 66 5.94 1.62 5.31
CA ARG A 66 7.15 1.82 4.49
C ARG A 66 8.43 1.51 5.26
N MET A 67 8.52 1.92 6.53
CA MET A 67 9.68 1.65 7.38
C MET A 67 9.78 0.17 7.72
N ASP A 68 8.66 -0.51 7.94
CA ASP A 68 8.65 -1.95 8.22
C ASP A 68 9.13 -2.75 7.00
N TYR A 69 8.69 -2.38 5.79
CA TYR A 69 9.21 -2.95 4.55
C TYR A 69 10.73 -2.72 4.38
N ILE A 70 11.22 -1.50 4.65
CA ILE A 70 12.65 -1.19 4.58
C ILE A 70 13.43 -1.98 5.64
N ARG A 71 12.92 -2.09 6.87
CA ARG A 71 13.53 -2.87 7.96
C ARG A 71 13.59 -4.35 7.61
N GLU A 72 12.51 -4.91 7.07
CA GLU A 72 12.42 -6.30 6.67
C GLU A 72 13.43 -6.61 5.56
N ARG A 73 13.54 -5.74 4.55
CA ARG A 73 14.57 -5.87 3.50
C ARG A 73 15.98 -5.76 4.05
N ALA A 74 16.24 -4.77 4.90
CA ALA A 74 17.56 -4.62 5.53
C ALA A 74 17.90 -5.82 6.44
N ALA A 75 16.91 -6.43 7.10
CA ALA A 75 17.11 -7.64 7.90
C ALA A 75 17.36 -8.87 7.02
N ALA A 76 16.64 -9.02 5.90
CA ALA A 76 16.86 -10.08 4.94
C ALA A 76 18.24 -10.01 4.26
N GLU A 77 18.70 -8.80 3.90
CA GLU A 77 20.04 -8.57 3.35
C GLU A 77 21.14 -8.92 4.36
N LYS A 78 20.96 -8.57 5.64
CA LYS A 78 21.89 -8.96 6.72
C LYS A 78 21.96 -10.47 6.92
N LYS A 79 20.82 -11.17 6.82
CA LYS A 79 20.77 -12.63 6.91
C LYS A 79 21.54 -13.30 5.76
N CYS A 80 21.35 -12.80 4.53
CA CYS A 80 22.07 -13.34 3.38
C CYS A 80 23.59 -13.12 3.47
N LEU A 81 24.04 -11.98 4.01
CA LEU A 81 25.47 -11.72 4.24
C LEU A 81 26.08 -12.61 5.34
N SER A 82 25.34 -12.90 6.41
CA SER A 82 25.83 -13.80 7.47
C SER A 82 25.92 -15.26 7.00
N ASP A 83 25.01 -15.69 6.13
CA ASP A 83 24.99 -17.05 5.59
C ASP A 83 26.22 -17.32 4.69
N LEU A 84 26.71 -16.32 3.93
CA LEU A 84 27.93 -16.45 3.12
C LEU A 84 29.23 -16.41 3.94
N SER A 85 29.26 -15.78 5.12
CA SER A 85 30.46 -15.77 5.97
C SER A 85 30.63 -17.03 6.83
N ASN A 86 29.59 -17.86 6.95
CA ASN A 86 29.62 -19.07 7.78
C ASN A 86 30.04 -20.34 7.00
N SER A 87 30.60 -20.18 5.79
CA SER A 87 31.01 -21.29 4.91
C SER A 87 32.52 -21.37 4.66
N ASP A 88 33.36 -20.60 5.37
CA ASP A 88 34.81 -20.51 5.10
C ASP A 88 35.72 -20.77 6.32
N SER A 89 35.32 -21.57 7.31
CA SER A 89 36.22 -21.89 8.43
C SER A 89 35.88 -23.19 9.15
N GLU A 90 36.02 -24.35 8.50
CA GLU A 90 36.34 -25.62 9.20
C GLU A 90 37.18 -26.55 8.29
N ASP A 91 38.33 -26.06 7.80
CA ASP A 91 39.42 -26.93 7.35
C ASP A 91 40.44 -27.08 8.49
N GLY A 92 40.53 -28.30 9.04
CA GLY A 92 41.63 -28.72 9.90
C GLY A 92 41.19 -29.27 11.26
N HIS A 93 41.56 -30.54 11.50
CA HIS A 93 41.60 -31.23 12.80
C HIS A 93 40.37 -32.02 13.27
N GLN A 94 39.88 -33.01 12.49
CA GLN A 94 39.36 -34.23 13.13
C GLN A 94 39.36 -35.47 12.20
N LEU A 95 40.50 -35.84 11.63
CA LEU A 95 40.70 -37.16 11.02
C LEU A 95 41.39 -38.10 12.01
N SER A 96 40.69 -38.47 13.08
CA SER A 96 41.20 -39.48 14.04
C SER A 96 40.08 -40.27 14.70
N CYS A 97 39.20 -40.91 13.93
CA CYS A 97 38.27 -41.87 14.51
C CYS A 97 37.80 -43.03 13.62
N TRP A 98 38.45 -43.31 12.49
CA TRP A 98 38.00 -44.34 11.55
C TRP A 98 39.01 -45.47 11.27
N ILE A 99 39.83 -45.86 12.24
CA ILE A 99 40.39 -47.23 12.26
C ILE A 99 40.43 -47.75 13.70
N SER A 100 39.42 -48.53 14.09
CA SER A 100 39.51 -49.71 14.98
C SER A 100 38.19 -50.48 14.90
#